data_AF-A0A9W7GJJ5-F1
#
_entry.id   AF-A0A9W7GJJ5-F1
#
_cell.length_a   1.000
_cell.length_b   1.000
_cell.length_c   1.000
_cell.angle_alpha   90.00
_cell.angle_beta   90.00
_cell.angle_gamma   90.00
#
_symmetry.space_group_name_H-M   'P 1'
#
loop_
_entity.id
_entity.type
_entity.pdbx_description
1 polymer ?
#
loop_
_entity_poly.entity_id
_entity_poly.type
_entity_poly.pdbx_seq_one_letter_code
_entity_poly.pdbx_strand_id
1 'polypeptide(L)'
;MGNAPATRLTIWPLHPPADISGNASRRISLSSDHLRLYHSHVDGTRTILINEQEMHKSKKGFDTGSVHNIDYNGVTYVVTIKATMTGSFTYTCTVNNKALKSHLERPAVAQGDLVFRVSSVHVEDMMGMMSEGAGAPPASEPQKVGMYSVEVFSKEAGQVISNSEKRFSDFVALYETVRMMYGGSHLAKNIPPPPGKQLKMTTDHLSQNFLDDRKEKLDNFMKKLSDFPGIMGVPGIQGFCGLDSV
;
A
#
# COMPACT_ATOMS: atom_id res chain seq x y z
N MET A 1 3.49 -24.60 -38.35
CA MET A 1 3.37 -24.51 -36.87
C MET A 1 3.05 -23.06 -36.53
N GLY A 2 1.83 -22.77 -36.07
CA GLY A 2 1.42 -21.40 -35.74
C GLY A 2 1.80 -21.06 -34.30
N ASN A 3 2.58 -19.99 -34.11
CA ASN A 3 2.86 -19.46 -32.77
C ASN A 3 1.57 -18.97 -32.14
N ALA A 4 1.16 -19.55 -31.01
CA ALA A 4 0.07 -19.01 -30.21
C ALA A 4 0.47 -17.60 -29.74
N PRO A 5 -0.42 -16.60 -29.83
CA PRO A 5 -0.12 -15.25 -29.38
C PRO A 5 0.16 -15.24 -27.88
N ALA A 6 1.28 -14.64 -27.48
CA ALA A 6 1.60 -14.40 -26.07
C ALA A 6 0.42 -13.68 -25.41
N THR A 7 -0.12 -14.25 -24.33
CA THR A 7 -1.20 -13.62 -23.58
C THR A 7 -0.66 -12.36 -22.92
N ARG A 8 -0.92 -11.21 -23.53
CA ARG A 8 -0.51 -9.90 -23.04
C ARG A 8 -1.42 -9.52 -21.89
N LEU A 9 -0.92 -9.62 -20.66
CA LEU A 9 -1.61 -9.06 -19.51
C LEU A 9 -1.41 -7.54 -19.53
N THR A 10 -2.41 -6.80 -19.98
CA THR A 10 -2.45 -5.35 -19.80
C THR A 10 -2.91 -5.08 -18.37
N ILE A 11 -1.98 -4.74 -17.51
CA ILE A 11 -2.29 -4.29 -16.15
C ILE A 11 -2.79 -2.85 -16.29
N TRP A 12 -4.11 -2.66 -16.19
CA TRP A 12 -4.70 -1.34 -16.21
C TRP A 12 -4.23 -0.55 -14.98
N PRO A 13 -3.86 0.74 -15.14
CA PRO A 13 -3.89 1.65 -14.00
C PRO A 13 -5.37 1.80 -13.64
N LEU A 14 -5.77 1.31 -12.47
CA LEU A 14 -6.86 2.00 -11.78
C LEU A 14 -6.32 3.42 -11.60
N HIS A 15 -6.92 4.38 -12.29
CA HIS A 15 -6.66 5.79 -12.02
C HIS A 15 -6.79 6.00 -10.52
N PRO A 16 -5.71 6.36 -9.80
CA PRO A 16 -5.92 6.91 -8.48
C PRO A 16 -6.66 8.25 -8.69
N PRO A 17 -7.66 8.60 -7.88
CA PRO A 17 -7.91 10.02 -7.65
C PRO A 17 -6.57 10.65 -7.25
N ALA A 18 -6.32 11.88 -7.72
CA ALA A 18 -5.00 12.50 -7.88
C ALA A 18 -4.15 12.75 -6.61
N ASP A 19 -4.28 11.95 -5.54
CA ASP A 19 -3.66 12.24 -4.25
C ASP A 19 -3.35 10.97 -3.42
N ILE A 20 -2.67 9.96 -4.00
CA ILE A 20 -2.25 8.77 -3.24
C ILE A 20 -0.81 8.38 -3.58
N SER A 21 0.14 8.91 -2.81
CA SER A 21 1.50 8.38 -2.66
C SER A 21 1.47 7.20 -1.69
N GLY A 22 1.19 5.99 -2.21
CA GLY A 22 1.11 4.75 -1.43
C GLY A 22 2.02 3.64 -1.99
N ASN A 23 2.74 2.98 -1.08
CA ASN A 23 3.87 2.08 -1.30
C ASN A 23 3.52 0.68 -1.82
N ALA A 24 3.24 0.48 -3.10
CA ALA A 24 3.01 -0.86 -3.60
C ALA A 24 4.21 -1.84 -3.50
N SER A 25 3.89 -3.10 -3.27
CA SER A 25 4.58 -4.33 -3.59
C SER A 25 3.51 -5.15 -4.30
N ARG A 26 3.88 -5.97 -5.26
CA ARG A 26 2.91 -6.78 -6.01
C ARG A 26 3.46 -8.18 -6.15
N ARG A 27 2.80 -9.14 -5.53
CA ARG A 27 3.11 -10.56 -5.69
C ARG A 27 2.50 -11.10 -6.98
N ILE A 28 3.36 -11.46 -7.93
CA ILE A 28 2.96 -12.14 -9.16
C ILE A 28 3.41 -13.59 -9.05
N SER A 29 2.45 -14.49 -8.96
CA SER A 29 2.69 -15.94 -9.01
C SER A 29 2.29 -16.43 -10.38
N LEU A 30 3.27 -16.97 -11.10
CA LEU A 30 3.08 -17.53 -12.42
C LEU A 30 2.84 -19.03 -12.27
N SER A 31 2.06 -19.66 -13.15
CA SER A 31 1.57 -21.05 -12.99
C SER A 31 2.62 -22.18 -13.13
N SER A 32 3.81 -21.99 -12.58
CA SER A 32 4.65 -23.03 -11.98
C SER A 32 5.01 -22.49 -10.60
N ASP A 33 4.67 -23.20 -9.51
CA ASP A 33 4.62 -22.76 -8.09
C ASP A 33 5.92 -22.18 -7.47
N HIS A 34 6.86 -21.80 -8.31
CA HIS A 34 8.26 -21.62 -8.01
C HIS A 34 8.74 -20.19 -8.27
N LEU A 35 8.20 -19.46 -9.25
CA LEU A 35 8.65 -18.09 -9.54
C LEU A 35 7.77 -17.05 -8.85
N ARG A 36 8.40 -16.15 -8.08
CA ARG A 36 7.77 -14.97 -7.50
C ARG A 36 8.53 -13.72 -7.88
N LEU A 37 7.79 -12.68 -8.22
CA LEU A 37 8.35 -11.34 -8.43
C LEU A 37 7.81 -10.40 -7.36
N TYR A 38 8.71 -9.62 -6.77
CA TYR A 38 8.44 -8.55 -5.83
C TYR A 38 8.94 -7.23 -6.41
N HIS A 39 8.20 -6.15 -6.16
CA HIS A 39 8.59 -4.81 -6.54
C HIS A 39 8.19 -3.83 -5.45
N SER A 40 9.11 -3.44 -4.60
CA SER A 40 8.93 -2.34 -3.65
C SER A 40 8.82 -1.01 -4.38
N HIS A 41 7.72 -0.30 -4.15
CA HIS A 41 7.50 1.06 -4.64
C HIS A 41 8.12 2.11 -3.72
N VAL A 42 8.51 1.74 -2.48
CA VAL A 42 9.18 2.64 -1.51
C VAL A 42 10.54 3.08 -2.07
N ASP A 43 11.31 2.10 -2.51
CA ASP A 43 12.71 2.29 -2.88
C ASP A 43 12.99 1.82 -4.31
N GLY A 44 11.98 1.34 -5.04
CA GLY A 44 12.12 0.80 -6.39
C GLY A 44 12.83 -0.56 -6.42
N THR A 45 13.02 -1.23 -5.29
CA THR A 45 13.71 -2.53 -5.23
C THR A 45 12.84 -3.61 -5.83
N ARG A 46 13.40 -4.40 -6.73
CA ARG A 46 12.76 -5.54 -7.37
C ARG A 46 13.53 -6.80 -7.06
N THR A 47 12.80 -7.83 -6.66
CA THR A 47 13.36 -9.12 -6.31
C THR A 47 12.65 -10.22 -7.10
N ILE A 48 13.42 -11.10 -7.71
CA ILE A 48 12.92 -12.31 -8.39
C ILE A 48 13.37 -13.50 -7.55
N LEU A 49 12.40 -14.27 -7.05
CA LEU A 49 12.62 -15.52 -6.34
C LEU A 49 12.25 -16.70 -7.23
N ILE A 50 13.06 -17.76 -7.20
CA ILE A 50 12.73 -19.06 -7.79
C ILE A 50 12.91 -20.12 -6.70
N ASN A 51 11.86 -20.86 -6.34
CA ASN A 51 11.86 -21.79 -5.19
C ASN A 51 12.30 -21.13 -3.88
N GLU A 52 11.77 -19.93 -3.59
CA GLU A 52 12.17 -19.09 -2.45
C GLU A 52 13.64 -18.60 -2.46
N GLN A 53 14.44 -19.00 -3.45
CA GLN A 53 15.82 -18.55 -3.59
C GLN A 53 15.86 -17.22 -4.35
N GLU A 54 16.55 -16.22 -3.79
CA GLU A 54 16.78 -14.94 -4.48
C GLU A 54 17.70 -15.15 -5.67
N MET A 55 17.14 -14.97 -6.87
CA MET A 55 17.88 -15.11 -8.12
C MET A 55 18.36 -13.76 -8.66
N HIS A 56 17.62 -12.69 -8.36
CA HIS A 56 17.94 -11.35 -8.80
C HIS A 56 17.36 -10.31 -7.84
N LYS A 57 18.15 -9.29 -7.52
CA LYS A 57 17.72 -8.11 -6.77
C LYS A 57 18.31 -6.86 -7.41
N SER A 58 17.47 -5.88 -7.70
CA SER A 58 17.92 -4.62 -8.28
C SER A 58 17.10 -3.44 -7.77
N LYS A 59 17.79 -2.31 -7.57
CA LYS A 59 17.19 -1.02 -7.24
C LYS A 59 17.46 -0.05 -8.38
N LYS A 60 16.44 0.54 -8.98
CA LYS A 60 16.59 1.54 -10.05
C LYS A 60 15.77 2.79 -9.73
N GLY A 61 16.42 3.96 -9.80
CA GLY A 61 15.75 5.25 -9.59
C GLY A 61 14.91 5.72 -10.78
N PHE A 62 15.32 5.38 -12.01
CA PHE A 62 14.55 5.61 -13.23
C PHE A 62 14.60 4.33 -14.06
N ASP A 63 13.45 3.74 -14.38
CA ASP A 63 13.40 2.49 -15.10
C ASP A 63 12.44 2.56 -16.28
N THR A 64 12.98 2.37 -17.48
CA THR A 64 12.22 2.23 -18.72
C THR A 64 11.77 0.79 -18.97
N GLY A 65 12.10 -0.11 -18.05
CA GLY A 65 11.92 -1.55 -18.16
C GLY A 65 13.25 -2.30 -18.14
N SER A 66 13.15 -3.62 -18.02
CA SER A 66 14.30 -4.52 -18.03
C SER A 66 13.90 -5.92 -18.48
N VAL A 67 14.87 -6.67 -18.98
CA VAL A 67 14.72 -8.10 -19.28
C VAL A 67 15.78 -8.85 -18.48
N HIS A 68 15.36 -9.86 -17.74
CA HIS A 68 16.22 -10.71 -16.92
C HIS A 68 16.11 -12.13 -17.41
N ASN A 69 17.21 -12.68 -17.91
CA ASN A 69 17.34 -14.09 -18.26
C ASN A 69 17.99 -14.80 -17.07
N ILE A 70 17.30 -15.77 -16.50
CA ILE A 70 17.72 -16.49 -15.29
C ILE A 70 17.67 -17.98 -15.62
N ASP A 71 18.82 -18.64 -15.58
CA ASP A 71 18.91 -20.08 -15.72
C ASP A 71 18.94 -20.73 -14.34
N TYR A 72 17.99 -21.63 -14.07
CA TYR A 72 17.87 -22.32 -12.79
C TYR A 72 17.42 -23.77 -13.02
N ASN A 73 18.20 -24.73 -12.53
CA ASN A 73 17.94 -26.17 -12.68
C ASN A 73 17.65 -26.61 -14.14
N GLY A 74 18.39 -26.06 -15.11
CA GLY A 74 18.21 -26.37 -16.54
C GLY A 74 16.95 -25.78 -17.17
N VAL A 75 16.27 -24.88 -16.46
CA VAL A 75 15.10 -24.14 -16.94
C VAL A 75 15.48 -22.67 -17.11
N THR A 76 15.20 -22.11 -18.28
CA THR A 76 15.44 -20.69 -18.56
C THR A 76 14.16 -19.89 -18.32
N TYR A 77 14.25 -18.94 -17.39
CA TYR A 77 13.22 -17.97 -17.05
C TYR A 77 13.59 -16.63 -17.69
N VAL A 78 12.68 -16.05 -18.48
CA VAL A 78 12.85 -14.70 -19.02
C VAL A 78 11.80 -13.80 -18.39
N VAL A 79 12.21 -12.98 -17.44
CA VAL A 79 11.35 -11.99 -16.78
C VAL A 79 11.51 -10.66 -17.49
N THR A 80 10.43 -10.16 -18.07
CA THR A 80 10.38 -8.85 -18.73
C THR A 80 9.53 -7.89 -17.93
N ILE A 81 10.13 -6.76 -17.58
CA ILE A 81 9.52 -5.64 -16.88
C ILE A 81 9.41 -4.50 -17.89
N LYS A 82 8.23 -3.95 -18.09
CA LYS A 82 8.03 -2.80 -19.00
C LYS A 82 7.35 -1.68 -18.25
N ALA A 83 7.98 -0.50 -18.26
CA ALA A 83 7.32 0.73 -17.85
C ALA A 83 6.15 1.02 -18.79
N THR A 84 5.05 1.53 -18.24
CA THR A 84 3.90 2.01 -18.99
C THR A 84 3.96 3.53 -19.08
N MET A 85 3.22 4.13 -20.02
CA MET A 85 3.15 5.59 -20.16
C MET A 85 2.54 6.28 -18.92
N THR A 86 1.81 5.54 -18.08
CA THR A 86 1.18 6.05 -16.86
C THR A 86 2.06 5.92 -15.62
N GLY A 87 3.36 5.65 -15.78
CA GLY A 87 4.28 5.48 -14.65
C GLY A 87 4.09 4.17 -13.86
N SER A 88 3.37 3.20 -14.41
CA SER A 88 3.25 1.86 -13.81
C SER A 88 4.18 0.85 -14.51
N PHE A 89 4.22 -0.39 -14.02
CA PHE A 89 5.01 -1.46 -14.61
C PHE A 89 4.14 -2.65 -14.97
N THR A 90 4.44 -3.27 -16.11
CA THR A 90 3.90 -4.56 -16.52
C THR A 90 4.98 -5.62 -16.44
N TYR A 91 4.59 -6.80 -15.99
CA TYR A 91 5.48 -7.93 -15.79
C TYR A 91 4.99 -9.10 -16.62
N THR A 92 5.88 -9.68 -17.40
CA THR A 92 5.64 -10.90 -18.15
C THR A 92 6.80 -11.84 -17.93
N CYS A 93 6.54 -13.14 -17.91
CA CYS A 93 7.63 -14.10 -17.92
C CYS A 93 7.35 -15.29 -18.82
N THR A 94 8.40 -15.74 -19.48
CA THR A 94 8.41 -16.98 -20.24
C THR A 94 9.32 -17.98 -19.55
N VAL A 95 8.95 -19.25 -19.62
CA VAL A 95 9.73 -20.39 -19.13
C VAL A 95 9.92 -21.34 -20.29
N ASN A 96 11.17 -21.60 -20.66
CA ASN A 96 11.50 -22.39 -21.85
C ASN A 96 10.71 -21.91 -23.09
N ASN A 97 10.68 -20.58 -23.31
CA ASN A 97 9.93 -19.89 -24.37
C ASN A 97 8.40 -19.99 -24.31
N LYS A 98 7.83 -20.61 -23.27
CA LYS A 98 6.38 -20.64 -23.05
C LYS A 98 5.99 -19.52 -22.10
N ALA A 99 5.11 -18.62 -22.54
CA ALA A 99 4.56 -17.59 -21.66
C ALA A 99 3.80 -18.23 -20.49
N LEU A 100 4.19 -17.86 -19.27
CA LEU A 100 3.41 -18.25 -18.10
C LEU A 100 2.23 -17.29 -17.94
N LYS A 101 1.08 -17.84 -17.55
CA LYS A 101 -0.04 -17.01 -17.13
C LYS A 101 0.33 -16.39 -15.79
N SER A 102 0.26 -15.07 -15.71
CA SER A 102 0.36 -14.37 -14.46
C SER A 102 -0.96 -14.37 -13.72
N HIS A 103 -0.90 -14.74 -12.45
CA HIS A 103 -1.94 -14.47 -11.49
C HIS A 103 -1.36 -13.49 -10.47
N LEU A 104 -2.09 -12.40 -10.22
CA LEU A 104 -1.80 -11.56 -9.06
C LEU A 104 -2.24 -12.36 -7.84
N GLU A 105 -1.29 -12.95 -7.12
CA GLU A 105 -1.58 -13.49 -5.80
C GLU A 105 -1.81 -12.30 -4.88
N ARG A 106 -3.05 -11.82 -4.83
CA ARG A 106 -3.52 -11.20 -3.59
C ARG A 106 -3.46 -12.32 -2.56
N PRO A 107 -2.60 -12.24 -1.52
CA PRO A 107 -2.77 -13.14 -0.40
C PRO A 107 -4.23 -12.97 0.03
N ALA A 108 -5.01 -14.05 -0.04
CA ALA A 108 -6.37 -14.07 0.44
C ALA A 108 -6.29 -14.05 1.97
N VAL A 109 -5.84 -12.93 2.53
CA VAL A 109 -5.75 -12.81 3.98
C VAL A 109 -7.17 -12.70 4.45
N ALA A 110 -7.65 -13.76 5.09
CA ALA A 110 -8.96 -13.73 5.71
C ALA A 110 -8.96 -12.57 6.71
N GLN A 111 -10.05 -11.82 6.75
CA GLN A 111 -10.16 -10.63 7.60
C GLN A 111 -9.76 -10.91 9.06
N GLY A 112 -10.05 -12.11 9.57
CA GLY A 112 -9.73 -12.51 10.95
C GLY A 112 -8.23 -12.57 11.26
N ASP A 113 -7.37 -12.63 10.25
CA ASP A 113 -5.93 -12.78 10.39
C ASP A 113 -5.17 -11.46 10.35
N LEU A 114 -5.86 -10.34 10.12
CA LEU A 114 -5.25 -9.01 10.08
C LEU A 114 -5.44 -8.29 11.41
N VAL A 115 -4.37 -7.66 11.90
CA VAL A 115 -4.43 -6.70 13.02
C VAL A 115 -3.90 -5.37 12.52
N PHE A 116 -4.68 -4.30 12.69
CA PHE A 116 -4.24 -2.95 12.39
C PHE A 116 -3.66 -2.31 13.65
N ARG A 117 -2.51 -1.67 13.54
CA ARG A 117 -1.83 -0.98 14.64
C ARG A 117 -1.33 0.39 14.21
N VAL A 118 -1.21 1.29 15.17
CA VAL A 118 -0.49 2.55 14.98
C VAL A 118 0.81 2.50 15.78
N SER A 119 1.93 2.30 15.10
CA SER A 119 3.20 1.95 15.75
C SER A 119 3.98 3.19 16.21
N SER A 120 4.08 4.19 15.34
CA SER A 120 4.88 5.39 15.56
C SER A 120 4.13 6.66 15.14
N VAL A 121 4.65 7.80 15.62
CA VAL A 121 4.22 9.13 15.25
C VAL A 121 5.46 10.00 15.06
N HIS A 122 5.46 10.86 14.05
CA HIS A 122 6.49 11.86 13.84
C HIS A 122 5.88 13.14 13.27
N VAL A 123 6.65 14.23 13.28
CA VAL A 123 6.24 15.50 12.67
C VAL A 123 6.95 15.63 11.33
N GLU A 124 6.20 15.86 10.28
CA GLU A 124 6.71 16.09 8.93
C GLU A 124 6.47 17.55 8.53
N ASP A 125 7.48 18.18 7.93
CA ASP A 125 7.36 19.48 7.28
C ASP A 125 6.69 19.27 5.92
N MET A 126 5.40 19.57 5.80
CA MET A 126 4.76 19.59 4.49
C MET A 126 5.23 20.83 3.74
N MET A 127 6.14 20.61 2.79
CA MET A 127 6.41 21.60 1.75
C MET A 127 5.08 21.85 1.04
N GLY A 128 4.52 23.04 1.26
CA GLY A 128 3.28 23.44 0.64
C GLY A 128 3.41 23.23 -0.86
N MET A 129 2.61 22.30 -1.41
CA MET A 129 2.43 22.18 -2.85
C MET A 129 2.08 23.58 -3.34
N MET A 130 3.02 24.21 -4.02
CA MET A 130 2.90 25.60 -4.40
C MET A 130 1.67 25.72 -5.28
N SER A 131 0.63 26.37 -4.74
CA SER A 131 -0.46 26.86 -5.56
C SER A 131 0.15 27.91 -6.48
N GLU A 132 0.39 27.56 -7.75
CA GLU A 132 0.88 28.44 -8.83
C GLU A 132 -0.15 29.53 -9.22
N GLY A 133 -0.74 30.18 -8.22
CA GLY A 133 -1.63 31.32 -8.40
C GLY A 133 -0.85 32.61 -8.33
N ALA A 134 -0.80 33.33 -9.44
CA ALA A 134 -0.21 34.67 -9.52
C ALA A 134 -0.90 35.62 -8.54
N GLY A 135 -0.22 35.94 -7.43
CA GLY A 135 -0.73 36.83 -6.37
C GLY A 135 -0.63 36.27 -4.95
N ALA A 136 -0.02 35.09 -4.76
CA ALA A 136 0.13 34.51 -3.42
C ALA A 136 1.04 35.39 -2.52
N PRO A 137 0.63 35.67 -1.27
CA PRO A 137 1.46 36.35 -0.27
C PRO A 137 2.80 35.63 -0.04
N PRO A 138 3.81 36.30 0.54
CA PRO A 138 5.15 35.74 0.74
C PRO A 138 5.10 34.37 1.42
N ALA A 139 6.02 33.49 1.01
CA ALA A 139 6.11 32.09 1.42
C ALA A 139 5.82 31.93 2.92
N SER A 140 4.63 31.42 3.23
CA SER A 140 4.28 31.02 4.59
C SER A 140 5.26 29.94 5.05
N GLU A 141 5.66 29.98 6.31
CA GLU A 141 6.50 28.93 6.92
C GLU A 141 5.95 27.53 6.58
N PRO A 142 6.82 26.54 6.36
CA PRO A 142 6.40 25.17 6.04
C PRO A 142 5.44 24.67 7.12
N GLN A 143 4.31 24.11 6.69
CA GLN A 143 3.28 23.66 7.62
C GLN A 143 3.70 22.31 8.20
N LYS A 144 3.97 22.28 9.50
CA LYS A 144 4.23 21.04 10.25
C LYS A 144 2.95 20.26 10.50
N VAL A 145 3.00 18.95 10.27
CA VAL A 145 1.87 18.04 10.48
C VAL A 145 2.34 16.76 11.19
N GLY A 146 1.55 16.27 12.15
CA GLY A 146 1.77 14.96 12.76
C GLY A 146 1.31 13.81 11.85
N MET A 147 2.25 12.92 11.54
CA MET A 147 2.07 11.73 10.71
C MET A 147 2.14 10.46 11.57
N TYR A 148 1.22 9.53 11.35
CA TYR A 148 1.06 8.29 12.11
C TYR A 148 1.33 7.09 11.21
N SER A 149 2.21 6.19 11.64
CA SER A 149 2.51 4.95 10.90
C SER A 149 1.48 3.88 11.25
N VAL A 150 0.72 3.45 10.24
CA VAL A 150 -0.28 2.39 10.31
C VAL A 150 0.34 1.10 9.78
N GLU A 151 0.49 0.12 10.66
CA GLU A 151 1.02 -1.20 10.34
C GLU A 151 -0.09 -2.24 10.31
N VAL A 152 0.01 -3.16 9.36
CA VAL A 152 -0.84 -4.34 9.28
C VAL A 152 -0.02 -5.57 9.61
N PHE A 153 -0.42 -6.28 10.65
CA PHE A 153 0.18 -7.55 11.07
C PHE A 153 -0.69 -8.72 10.61
N SER A 154 -0.05 -9.74 10.02
CA SER A 154 -0.69 -11.04 9.82
C SER A 154 -0.50 -11.89 11.07
N LYS A 155 -1.60 -12.32 11.69
CA LYS A 155 -1.60 -13.24 12.85
C LYS A 155 -1.00 -14.59 12.47
N GLU A 156 -1.31 -15.08 11.27
CA GLU A 156 -0.82 -16.35 10.74
C GLU A 156 0.69 -16.30 10.50
N ALA A 157 1.18 -15.30 9.76
CA ALA A 157 2.60 -15.19 9.42
C ALA A 157 3.45 -14.60 10.56
N GLY A 158 2.82 -14.02 11.58
CA GLY A 158 3.51 -13.40 12.72
C GLY A 158 4.38 -12.17 12.35
N GLN A 159 4.10 -11.53 11.22
CA GLN A 159 4.92 -10.43 10.69
C GLN A 159 4.08 -9.25 10.16
N VAL A 160 4.71 -8.08 10.08
CA VAL A 160 4.15 -6.91 9.39
C VAL A 160 4.10 -7.20 7.89
N ILE A 161 2.92 -7.09 7.30
CA ILE A 161 2.73 -7.28 5.86
C ILE A 161 2.65 -5.96 5.10
N SER A 162 2.33 -4.85 5.78
CA SER A 162 2.22 -3.53 5.19
C SER A 162 2.44 -2.43 6.23
N ASN A 163 2.95 -1.29 5.76
CA ASN A 163 3.04 -0.04 6.50
C ASN A 163 2.59 1.12 5.59
N SER A 164 1.81 2.05 6.13
CA SER A 164 1.47 3.31 5.46
C SER A 164 1.44 4.46 6.46
N GLU A 165 1.68 5.68 5.99
CA GLU A 165 1.65 6.88 6.84
C GLU A 165 0.38 7.69 6.60
N LYS A 166 -0.25 8.13 7.69
CA LYS A 166 -1.54 8.80 7.68
C LYS A 166 -1.56 10.02 8.58
N ARG A 167 -2.26 11.07 8.15
CA ARG A 167 -2.62 12.21 8.99
C ARG A 167 -3.81 11.83 9.86
N PHE A 168 -3.98 12.52 10.99
CA PHE A 168 -5.17 12.35 11.83
C PHE A 168 -6.50 12.55 11.06
N SER A 169 -6.52 13.47 10.08
CA SER A 169 -7.68 13.69 9.21
C SER A 169 -8.09 12.45 8.44
N ASP A 170 -7.15 11.59 8.08
CA ASP A 170 -7.40 10.41 7.25
C ASP A 170 -8.14 9.34 8.07
N PHE A 171 -7.84 9.21 9.37
CA PHE A 171 -8.58 8.34 10.29
C PHE A 171 -10.03 8.79 10.47
N VAL A 172 -10.25 10.12 10.54
CA VAL A 172 -11.59 10.69 10.62
C VAL A 172 -12.36 10.42 9.32
N ALA A 173 -11.72 10.61 8.17
CA ALA A 173 -12.33 10.30 6.88
C ALA A 173 -12.70 8.82 6.76
N LEU A 174 -11.79 7.91 7.15
CA LEU A 174 -12.06 6.48 7.20
C LEU A 174 -13.26 6.15 8.09
N TYR A 175 -13.32 6.71 9.30
CA TYR A 175 -14.45 6.50 10.21
C TYR A 175 -15.78 6.95 9.59
N GLU A 176 -15.83 8.11 8.95
CA GLU A 176 -17.05 8.58 8.28
C GLU A 176 -17.44 7.65 7.12
N THR A 177 -16.47 7.17 6.33
CA THR A 177 -16.73 6.17 5.27
C THR A 177 -17.34 4.88 5.83
N VAL A 178 -16.76 4.33 6.91
CA VAL A 178 -17.30 3.14 7.59
C VAL A 178 -18.71 3.44 8.12
N ARG A 179 -18.90 4.57 8.79
CA ARG A 179 -20.19 4.97 9.35
C ARG A 179 -21.27 5.11 8.29
N MET A 180 -20.96 5.70 7.13
CA MET A 180 -21.88 5.82 6.00
C MET A 180 -22.24 4.44 5.43
N MET A 181 -21.26 3.56 5.23
CA MET A 181 -21.48 2.23 4.66
C MET A 181 -22.40 1.36 5.51
N TYR A 182 -22.30 1.46 6.84
CA TYR A 182 -23.10 0.70 7.78
C TYR A 182 -24.29 1.50 8.35
N GLY A 183 -24.57 2.69 7.80
CA GLY A 183 -25.70 3.53 8.21
C GLY A 183 -27.02 2.76 8.11
N GLY A 184 -27.76 2.67 9.22
CA GLY A 184 -29.01 1.92 9.31
C GLY A 184 -28.86 0.42 9.62
N SER A 185 -27.63 -0.11 9.66
CA SER A 185 -27.36 -1.46 10.15
C SER A 185 -27.30 -1.49 11.68
N HIS A 186 -27.63 -2.64 12.28
CA HIS A 186 -27.41 -2.89 13.71
C HIS A 186 -25.92 -2.79 14.09
N LEU A 187 -25.02 -3.00 13.12
CA LEU A 187 -23.57 -2.87 13.29
C LEU A 187 -23.11 -1.43 13.51
N ALA A 188 -23.89 -0.42 13.10
CA ALA A 188 -23.50 0.98 13.20
C ALA A 188 -23.18 1.42 14.64
N LYS A 189 -23.86 0.83 15.62
CA LYS A 189 -23.67 1.12 17.06
C LYS A 189 -22.34 0.59 17.61
N ASN A 190 -21.72 -0.36 16.91
CA ASN A 190 -20.50 -1.03 17.32
C ASN A 190 -19.26 -0.49 16.59
N ILE A 191 -19.41 0.51 15.71
CA ILE A 191 -18.27 1.13 15.04
C ILE A 191 -17.47 1.90 16.09
N PRO A 192 -16.17 1.59 16.29
CA PRO A 192 -15.36 2.32 17.25
C PRO A 192 -15.17 3.77 16.77
N PRO A 193 -15.39 4.78 17.61
CA PRO A 193 -15.11 6.17 17.23
C PRO A 193 -13.60 6.45 17.28
N PRO A 194 -13.06 7.29 16.37
CA PRO A 194 -11.70 7.81 16.49
C PRO A 194 -11.62 8.80 17.67
N PRO A 195 -10.40 9.16 18.13
CA PRO A 195 -10.25 10.20 19.15
C PRO A 195 -10.83 11.54 18.69
N GLY A 196 -11.44 12.28 19.64
CA GLY A 196 -12.08 13.56 19.35
C GLY A 196 -11.12 14.64 18.86
N LYS A 197 -11.62 15.55 18.02
CA LYS A 197 -10.89 16.75 17.59
C LYS A 197 -10.73 17.69 18.79
N GLN A 198 -9.50 18.17 19.03
CA GLN A 198 -9.20 19.19 20.04
C GLN A 198 -9.10 20.56 19.39
N LEU A 199 -9.56 21.61 20.08
CA LEU A 199 -9.58 22.98 19.57
C LEU A 199 -8.15 23.52 19.40
N LYS A 200 -7.85 24.10 18.22
CA LYS A 200 -6.51 24.61 17.87
C LYS A 200 -6.02 25.74 18.78
N MET A 201 -6.93 26.52 19.35
CA MET A 201 -6.58 27.68 20.18
C MET A 201 -6.07 27.32 21.58
N THR A 202 -6.35 26.11 22.06
CA THR A 202 -6.11 25.72 23.46
C THR A 202 -5.11 24.58 23.61
N THR A 203 -4.62 24.02 22.51
CA THR A 203 -3.79 22.81 22.53
C THR A 203 -2.68 22.94 21.52
N ASP A 204 -1.46 22.59 21.91
CA ASP A 204 -0.35 22.44 20.99
C ASP A 204 -0.40 21.03 20.36
N HIS A 205 -0.91 20.98 19.13
CA HIS A 205 -1.08 19.75 18.36
C HIS A 205 0.24 19.13 17.88
N LEU A 206 1.37 19.81 18.06
CA LEU A 206 2.70 19.33 17.70
C LEU A 206 3.53 18.95 18.93
N SER A 207 3.00 19.16 20.14
CA SER A 207 3.66 18.70 21.36
C SER A 207 3.73 17.16 21.38
N GLN A 208 4.89 16.62 21.79
CA GLN A 208 5.12 15.17 21.78
C GLN A 208 4.09 14.42 22.64
N ASN A 209 3.75 14.96 23.82
CA ASN A 209 2.74 14.37 24.71
C ASN A 209 1.37 14.23 24.03
N PHE A 210 0.96 15.24 23.25
CA PHE A 210 -0.30 15.20 22.52
C PHE A 210 -0.27 14.18 21.38
N LEU A 211 0.84 14.12 20.65
CA LEU A 211 1.03 13.15 19.57
C LEU A 211 1.02 11.72 20.10
N ASP A 212 1.68 11.45 21.22
CA ASP A 212 1.74 10.12 21.84
C ASP A 212 0.38 9.68 22.41
N ASP A 213 -0.32 10.56 23.15
CA ASP A 213 -1.68 10.30 23.64
C ASP A 213 -2.65 10.01 22.47
N ARG A 214 -2.55 10.79 21.39
CA ARG A 214 -3.35 10.56 20.20
C ARG A 214 -2.97 9.26 19.50
N LYS A 215 -1.68 8.93 19.40
CA LYS A 215 -1.18 7.67 18.82
C LYS A 215 -1.80 6.47 19.52
N GLU A 216 -1.79 6.46 20.85
CA GLU A 216 -2.38 5.39 21.65
C GLU A 216 -3.90 5.24 21.40
N LYS A 217 -4.63 6.36 21.35
CA LYS A 217 -6.06 6.35 21.05
C LYS A 217 -6.37 5.87 19.63
N LEU A 218 -5.53 6.26 18.66
CA LEU A 218 -5.66 5.79 17.28
C LEU A 218 -5.31 4.31 17.13
N ASP A 219 -4.29 3.81 17.84
CA ASP A 219 -3.95 2.39 17.89
C ASP A 219 -5.13 1.55 18.42
N ASN A 220 -5.74 1.99 19.53
CA ASN A 220 -6.93 1.35 20.08
C ASN A 220 -8.13 1.38 19.12
N PHE A 221 -8.32 2.49 18.40
CA PHE A 221 -9.34 2.60 17.34
C PHE A 221 -9.08 1.58 16.21
N MET A 222 -7.86 1.53 15.68
CA MET A 222 -7.48 0.64 14.58
C MET A 222 -7.58 -0.84 14.95
N LYS A 223 -7.16 -1.24 16.17
CA LYS A 223 -7.32 -2.61 16.68
C LYS A 223 -8.78 -3.05 16.72
N LYS A 224 -9.66 -2.20 17.27
CA LYS A 224 -11.11 -2.48 17.29
C LYS A 224 -11.69 -2.54 15.87
N LEU A 225 -11.17 -1.70 14.98
CA LEU A 225 -11.62 -1.66 13.59
C LEU A 225 -11.19 -2.92 12.82
N SER A 226 -10.00 -3.49 13.09
CA SER A 226 -9.60 -4.78 12.47
C SER A 226 -10.54 -5.93 12.84
N ASP A 227 -11.12 -5.92 14.05
CA ASP A 227 -12.08 -6.92 14.49
C ASP A 227 -13.52 -6.65 13.99
N PHE A 228 -13.76 -5.51 13.34
CA PHE A 228 -15.11 -5.11 12.90
C PHE A 228 -15.58 -5.91 11.67
N PRO A 229 -16.74 -6.59 11.70
CA PRO A 229 -17.17 -7.48 10.60
C PRO A 229 -17.28 -6.79 9.24
N GLY A 230 -16.63 -7.36 8.22
CA GLY A 230 -16.65 -6.85 6.85
C GLY A 230 -15.78 -5.61 6.61
N ILE A 231 -14.93 -5.22 7.57
CA ILE A 231 -14.09 -4.01 7.44
C ILE A 231 -13.26 -3.99 6.16
N MET A 232 -12.75 -5.15 5.72
CA MET A 232 -11.94 -5.27 4.50
C MET A 232 -12.73 -5.00 3.20
N GLY A 233 -14.06 -4.98 3.27
CA GLY A 233 -14.95 -4.58 2.19
C GLY A 233 -15.24 -3.07 2.13
N VAL A 234 -14.80 -2.29 3.13
CA VAL A 234 -15.02 -0.84 3.15
C VAL A 234 -14.17 -0.16 2.08
N PRO A 235 -14.76 0.68 1.20
CA PRO A 235 -14.00 1.41 0.19
C PRO A 235 -12.84 2.19 0.81
N GLY A 236 -11.64 2.02 0.25
CA GLY A 236 -10.44 2.73 0.69
C GLY A 236 -9.70 2.11 1.88
N ILE A 237 -10.27 1.14 2.61
CA ILE A 237 -9.57 0.52 3.76
C ILE A 237 -8.24 -0.13 3.36
N GLN A 238 -8.20 -0.77 2.19
CA GLN A 238 -6.99 -1.43 1.71
C GLN A 238 -5.90 -0.41 1.44
N GLY A 239 -6.19 0.70 0.76
CA GLY A 239 -5.22 1.79 0.55
C GLY A 239 -4.91 2.58 1.83
N PHE A 240 -5.85 2.64 2.78
CA PHE A 240 -5.58 3.19 4.10
C PHE A 240 -4.56 2.35 4.85
N CYS A 241 -4.62 1.03 4.72
CA CYS A 241 -3.73 0.09 5.39
C CYS A 241 -2.49 -0.28 4.55
N GLY A 242 -2.31 0.29 3.35
CA GLY A 242 -1.23 -0.08 2.41
C GLY A 242 -1.31 -1.52 1.89
N LEU A 243 -2.51 -2.10 1.82
CA LEU A 243 -2.75 -3.48 1.33
C LEU A 243 -3.12 -3.54 -0.15
N ASP A 244 -3.50 -2.42 -0.76
CA ASP A 244 -3.48 -2.27 -2.23
C ASP A 244 -2.05 -2.29 -2.81
N SER A 245 -1.13 -2.24 -1.87
CA SER A 245 0.26 -2.04 -1.98
C SER A 245 1.04 -3.31 -1.61
N VAL A 246 0.43 -4.50 -1.66
CA VAL A 246 1.07 -5.81 -1.46
C VAL A 246 0.65 -6.77 -2.58
#